data_AF-W9VR84-F1
#
_entry.id   AF-W9VR84-F1
#
_cell.length_a   1.000
_cell.length_b   1.000
_cell.length_c   1.000
_cell.angle_alpha   90.00
_cell.angle_beta   90.00
_cell.angle_gamma   90.00
#
_symmetry.space_group_name_H-M   'P 1'
#
loop_
_entity.id
_entity.type
_entity.pdbx_description
1 polymer ?
#
loop_
_entity_poly.entity_id
_entity_poly.type
_entity_poly.pdbx_seq_one_letter_code
_entity_poly.pdbx_strand_id
1 'polypeptide(L)'
;MEIYGMLGEKLGTIGKDKAQDHGQPEEQKLPQWKQDFLQKPSISSRNGIAWGYGTPYEDTDTLVLTSTKSDFIDIRFPRKRELGKPIASEPSFWAFFGTSSTTFAGLDGDGIEMPYSAHCVWKHEIDSKGPGICDEGDMFLLPNGDCMEVGMMQNPQSGNLEMYKEYWISPDGAGGRELELFPCTVAKIIRMPNAKDHEGAAPSLQNGNGGTIIRIGNYCQGIARQPPAADAVLVERWTRGIFEAEADRNSSTTAGAEQPIAASTGWVQDWRNNTPSDTGVSMPCMWVCDDNRKLGDQIGVEGATWEVVEAVLKKR
;
A
#
# COMPACT_ATOMS: atom_id res chain seq x y z
N MET A 1 -15.56 -21.46 -36.94
CA MET A 1 -16.60 -20.42 -36.79
C MET A 1 -15.96 -19.06 -37.04
N GLU A 2 -16.52 -18.22 -37.90
CA GLU A 2 -15.95 -16.89 -38.21
C GLU A 2 -16.41 -15.87 -37.17
N ILE A 3 -15.50 -15.02 -36.69
CA ILE A 3 -15.81 -13.95 -35.73
C ILE A 3 -15.71 -12.61 -36.46
N TYR A 4 -16.69 -11.75 -36.23
CA TYR A 4 -16.76 -10.40 -36.76
C TYR A 4 -16.78 -9.38 -35.61
N GLY A 5 -16.12 -8.24 -35.80
CA GLY A 5 -16.09 -7.13 -34.86
C GLY A 5 -17.38 -6.32 -34.88
N MET A 6 -17.53 -5.39 -33.94
CA MET A 6 -18.74 -4.56 -33.82
C MET A 6 -18.97 -3.65 -35.03
N LEU A 7 -17.96 -3.44 -35.87
CA LEU A 7 -18.05 -2.67 -37.11
C LEU A 7 -18.13 -3.56 -38.37
N GLY A 8 -18.27 -4.89 -38.20
CA GLY A 8 -18.44 -5.87 -39.28
C GLY A 8 -17.15 -6.35 -39.93
N GLU A 9 -15.98 -5.97 -39.41
CA GLU A 9 -14.68 -6.47 -39.86
C GLU A 9 -14.44 -7.91 -39.41
N LYS A 10 -13.82 -8.72 -40.27
CA LYS A 10 -13.52 -10.12 -39.95
C LYS A 10 -12.33 -10.20 -38.99
N LEU A 11 -12.57 -10.60 -37.75
CA LEU A 11 -11.56 -10.69 -36.68
C LEU A 11 -10.83 -12.04 -36.66
N GLY A 12 -11.38 -13.06 -37.31
CA GLY A 12 -10.68 -14.35 -37.46
C GLY A 12 -11.62 -15.53 -37.66
N THR A 13 -11.05 -16.74 -37.56
CA THR A 13 -11.79 -17.99 -37.64
C THR A 13 -11.31 -18.93 -36.55
N ILE A 14 -12.22 -19.32 -35.64
CA ILE A 14 -11.96 -20.30 -34.59
C ILE A 14 -11.63 -21.65 -35.25
N GLY A 15 -10.47 -22.22 -34.91
CA GLY A 15 -10.07 -23.60 -35.26
C GLY A 15 -8.98 -23.76 -36.34
N LYS A 16 -8.13 -22.76 -36.59
CA LYS A 16 -6.91 -22.97 -37.40
C LYS A 16 -5.67 -22.65 -36.57
N ASP A 17 -5.02 -23.69 -36.08
CA ASP A 17 -3.65 -23.64 -35.58
C ASP A 17 -2.76 -23.23 -36.75
N LYS A 18 -2.23 -22.00 -36.70
CA LYS A 18 -1.04 -21.67 -37.47
C LYS A 18 0.13 -22.21 -36.67
N ALA A 19 0.70 -23.33 -37.13
CA ALA A 19 2.02 -23.77 -36.72
C ALA A 19 2.98 -22.58 -36.88
N GLN A 20 3.42 -22.01 -35.77
CA GLN A 20 4.46 -20.98 -35.77
C GLN A 20 5.83 -21.63 -35.70
N ASP A 21 6.62 -21.22 -36.67
CA ASP A 21 8.02 -21.51 -36.89
C ASP A 21 8.85 -21.12 -35.66
N HIS A 22 9.66 -22.06 -35.15
CA HIS A 22 10.53 -21.86 -33.98
C HIS A 22 11.76 -21.03 -34.36
N GLY A 23 11.61 -19.70 -34.37
CA GLY A 23 12.72 -18.77 -34.23
C GLY A 23 13.18 -18.69 -32.77
N GLN A 24 14.49 -18.61 -32.57
CA GLN A 24 15.15 -18.56 -31.25
C GLN A 24 14.58 -17.48 -30.31
N PRO A 25 14.63 -17.67 -28.98
CA PRO A 25 14.06 -16.73 -28.04
C PRO A 25 14.92 -15.46 -27.99
N GLU A 26 14.53 -14.43 -28.74
CA GLU A 26 14.82 -13.08 -28.30
C GLU A 26 14.16 -12.90 -26.95
N GLU A 27 14.95 -12.46 -25.96
CA GLU A 27 14.49 -12.04 -24.65
C GLU A 27 13.45 -10.92 -24.85
N GLN A 28 12.17 -11.28 -25.00
CA GLN A 28 11.12 -10.33 -25.30
C GLN A 28 10.98 -9.39 -24.10
N LYS A 29 11.55 -8.20 -24.24
CA LYS A 29 11.35 -7.11 -23.29
C LYS A 29 9.86 -6.88 -23.14
N LEU A 30 9.38 -6.93 -21.90
CA LEU A 30 7.98 -6.65 -21.57
C LEU A 30 7.54 -5.31 -22.21
N PRO A 31 6.29 -5.19 -22.70
CA PRO A 31 5.73 -3.91 -23.10
C PRO A 31 5.89 -2.84 -22.01
N GLN A 32 6.07 -1.57 -22.40
CA GLN A 32 6.34 -0.47 -21.46
C GLN A 32 5.31 -0.40 -20.33
N TRP A 33 4.01 -0.56 -20.63
CA TRP A 33 2.97 -0.53 -19.60
C TRP A 33 3.13 -1.66 -18.56
N LYS A 34 3.62 -2.85 -18.94
CA LYS A 34 3.90 -3.94 -17.99
C LYS A 34 5.09 -3.56 -17.11
N GLN A 35 6.09 -2.88 -17.65
CA GLN A 35 7.23 -2.36 -16.89
C GLN A 35 6.80 -1.27 -15.90
N ASP A 36 5.96 -0.33 -16.35
CA ASP A 36 5.43 0.76 -15.54
C ASP A 36 4.53 0.21 -14.41
N PHE A 37 3.68 -0.78 -14.71
CA PHE A 37 2.84 -1.45 -13.73
C PHE A 37 3.67 -2.18 -12.64
N LEU A 38 4.77 -2.80 -13.04
CA LEU A 38 5.71 -3.47 -12.14
C LEU A 38 6.64 -2.50 -11.39
N GLN A 39 6.59 -1.20 -11.68
CA GLN A 39 7.49 -0.24 -11.03
C GLN A 39 7.21 -0.19 -9.53
N LYS A 40 8.28 -0.36 -8.74
CA LYS A 40 8.28 -0.24 -7.28
C LYS A 40 9.41 0.70 -6.82
N PRO A 41 9.27 1.40 -5.69
CA PRO A 41 8.12 1.38 -4.78
C PRO A 41 6.91 2.11 -5.39
N SER A 42 5.70 1.87 -4.87
CA SER A 42 4.47 2.50 -5.35
C SER A 42 3.61 3.01 -4.21
N ILE A 43 2.86 4.08 -4.47
CA ILE A 43 1.87 4.65 -3.56
C ILE A 43 0.55 4.73 -4.32
N SER A 44 -0.50 4.13 -3.76
CA SER A 44 -1.82 4.12 -4.36
C SER A 44 -2.86 4.58 -3.35
N SER A 45 -3.81 5.40 -3.79
CA SER A 45 -4.99 5.78 -3.02
C SER A 45 -6.24 5.25 -3.71
N ARG A 46 -7.20 4.77 -2.91
CA ARG A 46 -8.49 4.36 -3.44
C ARG A 46 -9.38 5.60 -3.57
N ASN A 47 -9.87 5.83 -4.78
CA ASN A 47 -10.78 6.94 -5.09
C ASN A 47 -12.25 6.51 -5.05
N GLY A 48 -12.52 5.19 -5.08
CA GLY A 48 -13.83 4.65 -4.81
C GLY A 48 -13.92 3.14 -4.96
N ILE A 49 -15.02 2.59 -4.45
CA ILE A 49 -15.43 1.22 -4.57
C ILE A 49 -16.88 1.15 -5.07
N ALA A 50 -17.18 0.17 -5.94
CA ALA A 50 -18.54 -0.16 -6.35
C ALA A 50 -18.79 -1.65 -6.19
N TRP A 51 -19.96 -2.00 -5.66
CA TRP A 51 -20.43 -3.39 -5.54
C TRP A 51 -21.41 -3.73 -6.65
N GLY A 52 -21.17 -4.83 -7.37
CA GLY A 52 -21.96 -5.27 -8.51
C GLY A 52 -22.18 -4.14 -9.54
N TYR A 53 -23.45 -3.78 -9.76
CA TYR A 53 -23.87 -2.70 -10.66
C TYR A 53 -24.13 -1.37 -9.94
N GLY A 54 -23.78 -1.27 -8.66
CA GLY A 54 -23.94 -0.06 -7.86
C GLY A 54 -23.07 1.10 -8.36
N THR A 55 -23.47 2.31 -7.97
CA THR A 55 -22.66 3.52 -8.20
C THR A 55 -21.44 3.51 -7.30
N PRO A 56 -20.24 3.87 -7.80
CA PRO A 56 -19.06 4.01 -6.96
C PRO A 56 -19.25 5.01 -5.83
N TYR A 57 -18.70 4.71 -4.66
CA TYR A 57 -18.61 5.60 -3.51
C TYR A 57 -17.26 5.44 -2.81
N GLU A 58 -16.89 6.36 -1.93
CA GLU A 58 -15.68 6.26 -1.13
C GLU A 58 -15.96 6.70 0.31
N ASP A 59 -15.96 5.74 1.23
CA ASP A 59 -16.19 5.93 2.66
C ASP A 59 -14.91 5.83 3.49
N THR A 60 -13.77 5.55 2.85
CA THR A 60 -12.46 5.52 3.47
C THR A 60 -11.48 6.50 2.82
N ASP A 61 -10.46 6.84 3.58
CA ASP A 61 -9.22 7.43 3.10
C ASP A 61 -8.21 6.28 3.04
N THR A 62 -8.26 5.53 1.94
CA THR A 62 -7.39 4.38 1.71
C THR A 62 -6.09 4.84 1.08
N LEU A 63 -4.98 4.37 1.66
CA LEU A 63 -3.64 4.56 1.14
C LEU A 63 -2.88 3.24 1.27
N VAL A 64 -2.28 2.80 0.17
CA VAL A 64 -1.45 1.61 0.07
C VAL A 64 -0.02 2.02 -0.24
N LEU A 65 0.91 1.57 0.60
CA LEU A 65 2.35 1.70 0.36
C LEU A 65 2.91 0.33 -0.02
N THR A 66 3.56 0.22 -1.17
CA THR A 66 4.24 -1.01 -1.61
C THR A 66 5.74 -0.76 -1.79
N SER A 67 6.57 -1.49 -1.05
CA SER A 67 8.03 -1.35 -1.06
C SER A 67 8.66 -1.86 -2.36
N THR A 68 9.98 -1.70 -2.50
CA THR A 68 10.72 -2.23 -3.66
C THR A 68 10.75 -3.77 -3.72
N LYS A 69 10.46 -4.44 -2.61
CA LYS A 69 10.39 -5.91 -2.50
C LYS A 69 8.95 -6.43 -2.47
N SER A 70 7.97 -5.60 -2.81
CA SER A 70 6.55 -5.96 -2.82
C SER A 70 5.94 -6.29 -1.44
N ASP A 71 6.61 -5.92 -0.35
CA ASP A 71 5.98 -5.78 0.97
C ASP A 71 4.98 -4.62 0.87
N PHE A 72 3.77 -4.77 1.39
CA PHE A 72 2.76 -3.71 1.34
C PHE A 72 2.04 -3.50 2.67
N ILE A 73 1.62 -2.25 2.91
CA ILE A 73 0.66 -1.88 3.95
C ILE A 73 -0.53 -1.21 3.26
N ASP A 74 -1.74 -1.71 3.53
CA ASP A 74 -3.01 -1.06 3.19
C ASP A 74 -3.68 -0.64 4.49
N ILE A 75 -3.92 0.67 4.67
CA ILE A 75 -4.74 1.19 5.76
C ILE A 75 -5.92 1.93 5.15
N ARG A 76 -7.13 1.50 5.52
CA ARG A 76 -8.40 2.09 5.11
C ARG A 76 -9.02 2.80 6.30
N PHE A 77 -8.67 4.07 6.50
CA PHE A 77 -9.27 4.84 7.58
C PHE A 77 -10.66 5.34 7.19
N PRO A 78 -11.70 5.20 8.05
CA PRO A 78 -13.00 5.80 7.77
C PRO A 78 -12.88 7.31 7.56
N ARG A 79 -13.58 7.85 6.54
CA ARG A 79 -13.68 9.31 6.33
C ARG A 79 -14.54 9.98 7.40
N LYS A 80 -15.58 9.26 7.83
CA LYS A 80 -16.45 9.65 8.94
C LYS A 80 -16.23 8.64 10.05
N ARG A 81 -15.84 9.13 11.22
CA ARG A 81 -15.59 8.32 12.41
C ARG A 81 -16.33 8.91 13.59
N GLU A 82 -16.93 8.05 14.41
CA GLU A 82 -17.48 8.45 15.69
C GLU A 82 -16.37 8.56 16.74
N LEU A 83 -16.11 9.77 17.22
CA LEU A 83 -15.14 10.00 18.30
C LEU A 83 -15.59 9.26 19.58
N GLY A 84 -14.65 8.61 20.25
CA GLY A 84 -14.90 7.83 21.46
C GLY A 84 -15.19 6.35 21.23
N LYS A 85 -15.38 5.90 19.98
CA LYS A 85 -15.43 4.48 19.63
C LYS A 85 -14.06 3.95 19.15
N PRO A 86 -13.72 2.69 19.45
CA PRO A 86 -12.54 2.04 18.86
C PRO A 86 -12.64 2.06 17.33
N ILE A 87 -11.56 2.40 16.64
CA ILE A 87 -11.58 2.46 15.17
C ILE A 87 -11.93 1.11 14.53
N ALA A 88 -11.53 0.01 15.19
CA ALA A 88 -11.86 -1.35 14.75
C ALA A 88 -13.36 -1.66 14.76
N SER A 89 -14.18 -0.84 15.44
CA SER A 89 -15.65 -0.99 15.42
C SER A 89 -16.31 -0.32 14.21
N GLU A 90 -15.58 0.51 13.46
CA GLU A 90 -16.09 1.14 12.25
C GLU A 90 -16.15 0.09 11.12
N PRO A 91 -17.31 -0.14 10.47
CA PRO A 91 -17.44 -1.19 9.45
C PRO A 91 -16.46 -1.05 8.28
N SER A 92 -16.19 0.20 7.86
CA SER A 92 -15.29 0.52 6.76
C SER A 92 -13.81 0.49 7.14
N PHE A 93 -13.46 0.40 8.43
CA PHE A 93 -12.08 0.24 8.85
C PHE A 93 -11.57 -1.14 8.46
N TRP A 94 -10.44 -1.15 7.76
CA TRP A 94 -9.66 -2.34 7.45
C TRP A 94 -8.20 -1.93 7.32
N ALA A 95 -7.31 -2.68 7.96
CA ALA A 95 -5.87 -2.48 7.80
C ALA A 95 -5.14 -3.81 7.81
N PHE A 96 -4.16 -3.92 6.92
CA PHE A 96 -3.42 -5.16 6.72
C PHE A 96 -2.03 -4.90 6.13
N PHE A 97 -1.16 -5.87 6.36
CA PHE A 97 0.21 -5.93 5.85
C PHE A 97 0.47 -7.31 5.27
N GLY A 98 1.22 -7.36 4.18
CA GLY A 98 1.55 -8.61 3.53
C GLY A 98 2.54 -8.47 2.39
N THR A 99 2.54 -9.46 1.51
CA THR A 99 3.32 -9.48 0.27
C THR A 99 2.40 -9.53 -0.93
N SER A 100 2.78 -8.83 -2.00
CA SER A 100 2.02 -8.80 -3.25
C SER A 100 2.79 -9.49 -4.38
N SER A 101 2.05 -10.09 -5.30
CA SER A 101 2.58 -10.71 -6.51
C SER A 101 1.71 -10.37 -7.71
N THR A 102 2.29 -10.38 -8.90
CA THR A 102 1.60 -10.00 -10.14
C THR A 102 1.96 -10.98 -11.24
N THR A 103 0.95 -11.43 -11.97
CA THR A 103 1.11 -12.23 -13.18
C THR A 103 0.39 -11.55 -14.34
N PHE A 104 0.88 -11.76 -15.56
CA PHE A 104 0.25 -11.25 -16.77
C PHE A 104 -0.27 -12.44 -17.60
N ALA A 105 -1.53 -12.37 -18.01
CA ALA A 105 -2.08 -13.33 -18.96
C ALA A 105 -1.28 -13.30 -20.29
N GLY A 106 -1.22 -14.44 -20.98
CA GLY A 106 -0.60 -14.54 -22.31
C GLY A 106 0.90 -14.74 -22.34
N LEU A 107 1.60 -14.84 -21.19
CA LEU A 107 3.04 -15.21 -21.19
C LEU A 107 3.27 -16.66 -21.66
N ASP A 108 2.33 -17.56 -21.37
CA ASP A 108 2.41 -18.99 -21.71
C ASP A 108 1.50 -19.41 -22.89
N GLY A 109 0.88 -18.45 -23.59
CA GLY A 109 0.19 -18.67 -24.87
C GLY A 109 -1.23 -19.27 -24.84
N ASP A 110 -1.74 -19.75 -23.70
CA ASP A 110 -2.97 -20.58 -23.66
C ASP A 110 -4.25 -19.88 -23.12
N GLY A 111 -4.36 -18.55 -23.21
CA GLY A 111 -5.50 -17.80 -22.66
C GLY A 111 -5.99 -16.62 -23.50
N ILE A 112 -7.25 -16.23 -23.30
CA ILE A 112 -7.80 -14.96 -23.79
C ILE A 112 -7.10 -13.83 -22.99
N GLU A 113 -6.20 -13.08 -23.64
CA GLU A 113 -5.56 -11.92 -23.05
C GLU A 113 -6.50 -10.71 -23.17
N MET A 114 -6.94 -10.18 -22.03
CA MET A 114 -7.48 -8.83 -22.00
C MET A 114 -6.29 -7.86 -22.05
N PRO A 115 -6.27 -6.90 -23.00
CA PRO A 115 -5.15 -5.97 -23.08
C PRO A 115 -5.11 -5.10 -21.83
N TYR A 116 -3.90 -4.76 -21.38
CA TYR A 116 -3.66 -3.91 -20.22
C TYR A 116 -4.21 -4.47 -18.90
N SER A 117 -4.30 -5.80 -18.78
CA SER A 117 -4.68 -6.47 -17.55
C SER A 117 -3.53 -7.21 -16.86
N ALA A 118 -3.57 -7.25 -15.54
CA ALA A 118 -2.68 -8.06 -14.71
C ALA A 118 -3.49 -8.74 -13.62
N HIS A 119 -3.11 -9.94 -13.22
CA HIS A 119 -3.69 -10.61 -12.07
C HIS A 119 -2.78 -10.38 -10.86
N CYS A 120 -3.35 -9.89 -9.77
CA CYS A 120 -2.62 -9.58 -8.56
C CYS A 120 -3.14 -10.43 -7.40
N VAL A 121 -2.20 -10.91 -6.59
CA VAL A 121 -2.49 -11.68 -5.37
C VAL A 121 -1.76 -11.01 -4.22
N TRP A 122 -2.49 -10.77 -3.13
CA TRP A 122 -2.00 -10.18 -1.91
C TRP A 122 -2.19 -11.17 -0.76
N LYS A 123 -1.07 -11.49 -0.10
CA LYS A 123 -1.05 -12.48 0.99
C LYS A 123 -0.85 -11.77 2.31
N HIS A 124 -1.88 -11.78 3.16
CA HIS A 124 -1.84 -11.06 4.43
C HIS A 124 -1.03 -11.82 5.49
N GLU A 125 -0.14 -11.10 6.16
CA GLU A 125 0.59 -11.55 7.36
C GLU A 125 -0.05 -10.97 8.63
N ILE A 126 -0.50 -9.71 8.57
CA ILE A 126 -1.27 -9.03 9.62
C ILE A 126 -2.55 -8.50 8.98
N ASP A 127 -3.70 -8.75 9.61
CA ASP A 127 -4.99 -8.23 9.15
C ASP A 127 -5.92 -7.97 10.34
N SER A 128 -6.48 -6.77 10.40
CA SER A 128 -7.46 -6.32 11.39
C SER A 128 -8.79 -7.11 11.40
N LYS A 129 -9.09 -7.88 10.34
CA LYS A 129 -10.30 -8.72 10.22
C LYS A 129 -10.04 -10.18 10.57
N GLY A 130 -8.78 -10.55 10.85
CA GLY A 130 -8.40 -11.89 11.29
C GLY A 130 -7.38 -12.56 10.36
N PRO A 131 -6.75 -13.66 10.81
CA PRO A 131 -5.68 -14.33 10.05
C PRO A 131 -6.21 -15.13 8.85
N GLY A 132 -5.32 -15.42 7.89
CA GLY A 132 -5.58 -16.35 6.79
C GLY A 132 -6.38 -15.76 5.62
N ILE A 133 -6.52 -14.43 5.57
CA ILE A 133 -7.11 -13.73 4.44
C ILE A 133 -6.06 -13.63 3.32
N CYS A 134 -6.47 -14.00 2.12
CA CYS A 134 -5.75 -13.79 0.87
C CYS A 134 -6.77 -13.21 -0.10
N ASP A 135 -6.45 -12.06 -0.65
CA ASP A 135 -7.22 -11.35 -1.65
C ASP A 135 -6.50 -11.45 -3.00
N GLU A 136 -7.31 -11.50 -4.04
CA GLU A 136 -6.87 -11.52 -5.41
C GLU A 136 -7.83 -10.69 -6.26
N GLY A 137 -7.30 -10.11 -7.32
CA GLY A 137 -8.04 -9.19 -8.18
C GLY A 137 -7.37 -9.06 -9.54
N ASP A 138 -8.20 -8.83 -10.54
CA ASP A 138 -7.75 -8.47 -11.88
C ASP A 138 -7.66 -6.94 -11.98
N MET A 139 -6.46 -6.48 -12.30
CA MET A 139 -6.09 -5.08 -12.44
C MET A 139 -6.19 -4.69 -13.91
N PHE A 140 -6.90 -3.60 -14.20
CA PHE A 140 -7.05 -3.04 -15.53
C PHE A 140 -6.50 -1.61 -15.55
N LEU A 141 -5.44 -1.38 -16.32
CA LEU A 141 -4.89 -0.03 -16.50
C LEU A 141 -5.84 0.80 -17.39
N LEU A 142 -6.23 1.96 -16.89
CA LEU A 142 -7.13 2.88 -17.56
C LEU A 142 -6.33 3.88 -18.42
N PRO A 143 -6.94 4.47 -19.48
CA PRO A 143 -6.24 5.39 -20.39
C PRO A 143 -5.64 6.64 -19.73
N ASN A 144 -6.13 7.01 -18.54
CA ASN A 144 -5.63 8.14 -17.76
C ASN A 144 -4.47 7.78 -16.81
N GLY A 145 -4.05 6.51 -16.76
CA GLY A 145 -2.99 6.01 -15.87
C GLY A 145 -3.48 5.46 -14.54
N ASP A 146 -4.78 5.59 -14.24
CA ASP A 146 -5.40 4.97 -13.07
C ASP A 146 -5.54 3.45 -13.26
N CYS A 147 -5.79 2.72 -12.19
CA CYS A 147 -6.04 1.29 -12.24
C CYS A 147 -7.41 0.96 -11.66
N MET A 148 -8.17 0.13 -12.36
CA MET A 148 -9.38 -0.49 -11.82
C MET A 148 -9.06 -1.92 -11.39
N GLU A 149 -9.27 -2.23 -10.13
CA GLU A 149 -9.23 -3.59 -9.61
C GLU A 149 -10.63 -4.18 -9.63
N VAL A 150 -10.75 -5.44 -10.07
CA VAL A 150 -12.01 -6.19 -10.06
C VAL A 150 -11.77 -7.53 -9.38
N GLY A 151 -12.67 -7.89 -8.47
CA GLY A 151 -12.62 -9.19 -7.81
C GLY A 151 -13.96 -9.56 -7.19
N MET A 152 -13.92 -10.56 -6.32
CA MET A 152 -15.08 -11.04 -5.55
C MET A 152 -14.75 -10.98 -4.06
N MET A 153 -15.57 -10.30 -3.27
CA MET A 153 -15.42 -10.29 -1.81
C MET A 153 -16.77 -10.18 -1.11
N GLN A 154 -16.81 -10.45 0.20
CA GLN A 154 -18.02 -10.24 0.98
C GLN A 154 -18.27 -8.74 1.14
N ASN A 155 -19.41 -8.26 0.64
CA ASN A 155 -19.84 -6.88 0.82
C ASN A 155 -20.10 -6.62 2.32
N PRO A 156 -19.41 -5.66 2.96
CA PRO A 156 -19.51 -5.43 4.40
C PRO A 156 -20.89 -4.93 4.84
N GLN A 157 -21.67 -4.36 3.92
CA GLN A 157 -23.02 -3.86 4.23
C GLN A 157 -24.08 -4.95 4.05
N SER A 158 -23.99 -5.77 3.00
CA SER A 158 -25.00 -6.80 2.70
C SER A 158 -24.67 -8.16 3.32
N GLY A 159 -23.40 -8.43 3.61
CA GLY A 159 -22.88 -9.74 4.01
C GLY A 159 -22.84 -10.77 2.89
N ASN A 160 -23.16 -10.40 1.65
CA ASN A 160 -23.16 -11.32 0.50
C ASN A 160 -21.84 -11.28 -0.25
N LEU A 161 -21.47 -12.41 -0.87
CA LEU A 161 -20.36 -12.45 -1.82
C LEU A 161 -20.78 -11.73 -3.11
N GLU A 162 -20.10 -10.65 -3.44
CA GLU A 162 -20.43 -9.79 -4.57
C GLU A 162 -19.16 -9.44 -5.36
N MET A 163 -19.33 -9.17 -6.66
CA MET A 163 -18.25 -8.53 -7.43
C MET A 163 -18.02 -7.13 -6.90
N TYR A 164 -16.76 -6.73 -6.81
CA TYR A 164 -16.38 -5.35 -6.49
C TYR A 164 -15.56 -4.74 -7.62
N LYS A 165 -15.53 -3.41 -7.67
CA LYS A 165 -14.60 -2.62 -8.47
C LYS A 165 -13.97 -1.57 -7.56
N GLU A 166 -12.66 -1.62 -7.36
CA GLU A 166 -11.91 -0.55 -6.67
C GLU A 166 -11.16 0.30 -7.70
N TYR A 167 -11.23 1.62 -7.56
CA TYR A 167 -10.56 2.56 -8.44
C TYR A 167 -9.36 3.16 -7.73
N TRP A 168 -8.17 2.86 -8.25
CA TRP A 168 -6.89 3.20 -7.68
C TRP A 168 -6.21 4.30 -8.48
N ILE A 169 -5.76 5.33 -7.76
CA ILE A 169 -5.03 6.48 -8.31
C ILE A 169 -3.67 6.59 -7.62
N SER A 170 -2.67 7.13 -8.30
CA SER A 170 -1.50 7.65 -7.60
C SER A 170 -1.89 8.95 -6.90
N PRO A 171 -1.51 9.19 -5.63
CA PRO A 171 -1.76 10.48 -5.00
C PRO A 171 -1.14 11.59 -5.84
N ASP A 172 -1.93 12.62 -6.14
CA ASP A 172 -1.41 13.81 -6.82
C ASP A 172 -0.25 14.38 -6.00
N GLY A 173 0.92 14.51 -6.62
CA GLY A 173 1.94 15.41 -6.11
C GLY A 173 1.36 16.82 -6.22
N ALA A 174 0.69 17.29 -5.17
CA ALA A 174 -0.07 18.54 -5.14
C ALA A 174 0.63 19.64 -5.98
N GLY A 175 -0.01 20.04 -7.09
CA GLY A 175 0.53 21.06 -8.00
C GLY A 175 1.39 20.56 -9.16
N GLY A 176 1.25 19.30 -9.59
CA GLY A 176 1.96 18.77 -10.77
C GLY A 176 3.43 18.42 -10.52
N ARG A 177 3.79 18.18 -9.25
CA ARG A 177 5.13 17.67 -8.88
C ARG A 177 5.15 16.15 -9.02
N GLU A 178 6.26 15.63 -9.50
CA GLU A 178 6.51 14.18 -9.53
C GLU A 178 6.46 13.64 -8.08
N LEU A 179 5.80 12.49 -7.91
CA LEU A 179 5.65 11.87 -6.61
C LEU A 179 7.02 11.44 -6.07
N GLU A 180 7.36 11.88 -4.87
CA GLU A 180 8.60 11.47 -4.21
C GLU A 180 8.46 10.02 -3.73
N LEU A 181 9.06 9.09 -4.50
CA LEU A 181 9.06 7.66 -4.21
C LEU A 181 10.25 7.19 -3.35
N PHE A 182 11.17 8.11 -3.03
CA PHE A 182 12.37 7.81 -2.24
C PHE A 182 12.52 8.83 -1.11
N PRO A 183 13.02 8.41 0.08
CA PRO A 183 13.50 7.07 0.38
C PRO A 183 12.37 6.03 0.50
N CYS A 184 12.67 4.77 0.18
CA CYS A 184 11.86 3.61 0.52
C CYS A 184 12.53 2.87 1.67
N THR A 185 11.87 2.80 2.83
CA THR A 185 12.41 2.17 4.03
C THR A 185 11.37 1.25 4.65
N VAL A 186 11.75 0.02 4.95
CA VAL A 186 10.90 -0.96 5.63
C VAL A 186 11.58 -1.37 6.93
N ALA A 187 10.86 -1.25 8.05
CA ALA A 187 11.29 -1.76 9.34
C ALA A 187 10.31 -2.83 9.85
N LYS A 188 10.83 -3.91 10.42
CA LYS A 188 10.03 -5.01 10.99
C LYS A 188 10.44 -5.30 12.43
N ILE A 189 9.52 -5.80 13.24
CA ILE A 189 9.86 -6.31 14.58
C ILE A 189 10.63 -7.62 14.44
N ILE A 190 11.82 -7.67 15.03
CA ILE A 190 12.70 -8.86 15.06
C ILE A 190 12.80 -9.50 16.45
N ARG A 191 12.30 -8.84 17.50
CA ARG A 191 12.25 -9.39 18.87
C ARG A 191 11.11 -8.77 19.66
N MET A 192 10.38 -9.57 20.44
CA MET A 192 9.29 -9.14 21.32
C MET A 192 9.68 -9.23 22.81
N PRO A 193 9.04 -8.44 23.71
CA PRO A 193 9.41 -8.35 25.13
C PRO A 193 9.32 -9.67 25.93
N ASN A 194 8.53 -10.65 25.46
CA ASN A 194 8.21 -11.89 26.19
C ASN A 194 8.56 -13.18 25.42
N ALA A 195 9.47 -13.12 24.44
CA ALA A 195 10.10 -14.34 23.95
C ALA A 195 10.99 -14.88 25.09
N LYS A 196 10.43 -15.69 25.98
CA LYS A 196 11.23 -16.41 26.97
C LYS A 196 12.24 -17.23 26.20
N ASP A 197 13.51 -16.90 26.38
CA ASP A 197 14.66 -17.70 25.97
C ASP A 197 14.56 -19.03 26.73
N HIS A 198 13.74 -19.96 26.23
CA HIS A 198 13.89 -21.36 26.60
C HIS A 198 15.23 -21.79 26.03
N GLU A 199 16.21 -21.96 26.91
CA GLU A 199 17.57 -22.40 26.62
C GLU A 199 17.56 -23.45 25.48
N GLY A 200 18.13 -23.08 24.33
CA GLY A 200 18.38 -24.00 23.22
C GLY A 200 17.44 -23.90 22.01
N ALA A 201 16.38 -23.10 22.04
CA ALA A 201 15.60 -22.80 20.84
C ALA A 201 15.57 -21.29 20.61
N ALA A 202 16.22 -20.82 19.53
CA ALA A 202 16.01 -19.46 19.06
C ALA A 202 14.49 -19.26 18.90
N PRO A 203 13.87 -18.23 19.51
CA PRO A 203 12.47 -17.96 19.29
C PRO A 203 12.31 -17.64 17.81
N SER A 204 11.83 -18.62 17.04
CA SER A 204 11.45 -18.42 15.66
C SER A 204 10.21 -17.55 15.69
N LEU A 205 10.42 -16.23 15.61
CA LEU A 205 9.44 -15.37 14.98
C LEU A 205 9.29 -15.95 13.57
N GLN A 206 8.28 -16.82 13.38
CA GLN A 206 7.76 -17.06 12.04
C GLN A 206 7.50 -15.69 11.44
N ASN A 207 8.00 -15.47 10.22
CA ASN A 207 7.90 -14.23 9.45
C ASN A 207 6.55 -13.52 9.73
N GLY A 208 6.59 -12.27 10.19
CA GLY A 208 5.40 -11.40 10.27
C GLY A 208 4.72 -11.23 11.64
N ASN A 209 5.23 -11.83 12.72
CA ASN A 209 4.48 -11.89 13.99
C ASN A 209 4.55 -10.67 14.93
N GLY A 210 5.23 -9.57 14.59
CA GLY A 210 5.37 -8.42 15.51
C GLY A 210 4.84 -7.09 14.99
N GLY A 211 5.10 -6.74 13.73
CA GLY A 211 4.71 -5.46 13.13
C GLY A 211 5.67 -5.00 12.05
N THR A 212 5.19 -4.11 11.18
CA THR A 212 5.90 -3.56 10.02
C THR A 212 5.63 -2.06 9.89
N ILE A 213 6.64 -1.30 9.50
CA ILE A 213 6.55 0.11 9.10
C ILE A 213 7.13 0.24 7.70
N ILE A 214 6.39 0.90 6.80
CA ILE A 214 6.84 1.25 5.45
C ILE A 214 6.81 2.76 5.30
N ARG A 215 7.93 3.34 4.87
CA ARG A 215 8.03 4.72 4.40
C ARG A 215 8.35 4.73 2.90
N ILE A 216 7.63 5.54 2.13
CA ILE A 216 7.91 5.85 0.73
C ILE A 216 7.83 7.37 0.58
N GLY A 217 8.98 8.01 0.39
CA GLY A 217 9.12 9.46 0.33
C GLY A 217 8.45 10.16 1.51
N ASN A 218 7.38 10.90 1.21
CA ASN A 218 6.62 11.71 2.17
C ASN A 218 5.47 10.98 2.85
N TYR A 219 5.34 9.66 2.66
CA TYR A 219 4.31 8.85 3.29
C TYR A 219 4.94 7.78 4.15
N CYS A 220 4.37 7.56 5.33
CA CYS A 220 4.78 6.49 6.24
C CYS A 220 3.53 5.85 6.86
N GLN A 221 3.49 4.53 6.85
CA GLN A 221 2.46 3.74 7.50
C GLN A 221 3.09 2.66 8.37
N GLY A 222 2.51 2.42 9.53
CA GLY A 222 2.89 1.36 10.46
C GLY A 222 1.69 0.51 10.83
N ILE A 223 1.90 -0.80 10.95
CA ILE A 223 0.92 -1.74 11.50
C ILE A 223 1.61 -2.75 12.41
N ALA A 224 1.04 -3.00 13.58
CA ALA A 224 1.53 -3.98 14.55
C ALA A 224 0.37 -4.73 15.20
N ARG A 225 0.58 -5.98 15.62
CA ARG A 225 -0.40 -6.69 16.45
C ARG A 225 -0.34 -6.14 17.88
N GLN A 226 -1.48 -5.93 18.53
CA GLN A 226 -1.57 -5.45 19.90
C GLN A 226 -1.60 -6.63 20.89
N PRO A 227 -0.54 -6.91 21.66
CA PRO A 227 -0.59 -7.91 22.70
C PRO A 227 -1.52 -7.45 23.84
N PRO A 228 -2.28 -8.34 24.51
CA PRO A 228 -2.38 -9.80 24.32
C PRO A 228 -3.47 -10.24 23.32
N ALA A 229 -4.20 -9.32 22.70
CA ALA A 229 -5.31 -9.65 21.81
C ALA A 229 -4.79 -9.98 20.40
N ALA A 230 -4.82 -11.26 20.02
CA ALA A 230 -4.23 -11.76 18.76
C ALA A 230 -4.74 -11.06 17.48
N ASP A 231 -5.98 -10.54 17.53
CA ASP A 231 -6.68 -9.96 16.38
C ASP A 231 -6.74 -8.43 16.40
N ALA A 232 -6.32 -7.79 17.49
CA ALA A 232 -6.27 -6.33 17.55
C ALA A 232 -5.00 -5.82 16.86
N VAL A 233 -5.14 -4.80 16.01
CA VAL A 233 -4.01 -4.15 15.34
C VAL A 233 -3.88 -2.68 15.75
N LEU A 234 -2.64 -2.24 15.92
CA LEU A 234 -2.25 -0.84 16.03
C LEU A 234 -1.83 -0.37 14.64
N VAL A 235 -2.29 0.81 14.26
CA VAL A 235 -2.01 1.43 12.96
C VAL A 235 -1.65 2.90 13.12
N GLU A 236 -0.67 3.30 12.32
CA GLU A 236 -0.25 4.68 12.19
C GLU A 236 -0.12 5.07 10.73
N ARG A 237 -0.53 6.29 10.41
CA ARG A 237 -0.20 6.98 9.17
C ARG A 237 0.41 8.32 9.49
N TRP A 238 1.44 8.68 8.72
CA TRP A 238 2.14 9.95 8.78
C TRP A 238 2.36 10.46 7.35
N THR A 239 2.19 11.77 7.16
CA THR A 239 2.48 12.44 5.89
C THR A 239 3.38 13.64 6.13
N ARG A 240 4.41 13.82 5.31
CA ARG A 240 5.26 15.00 5.35
C ARG A 240 4.64 16.11 4.51
N GLY A 241 4.26 17.20 5.17
CA GLY A 241 3.69 18.39 4.54
C GLY A 241 4.68 19.55 4.49
N ILE A 242 4.43 20.49 3.59
CA ILE A 242 5.03 21.83 3.59
C ILE A 242 4.02 22.75 4.28
N PHE A 243 4.39 23.30 5.44
CA PHE A 243 3.59 24.30 6.14
C PHE A 243 4.15 25.68 5.80
N GLU A 244 3.29 26.58 5.35
CA GLU A 244 3.61 28.00 5.38
C GLU A 244 3.72 28.39 6.86
N ALA A 245 4.89 28.86 7.29
CA ALA A 245 5.02 29.41 8.63
C ALA A 245 4.05 30.59 8.74
N GLU A 246 3.07 30.51 9.63
CA GLU A 246 2.27 31.67 10.01
C GLU A 246 3.25 32.71 10.54
N ALA A 247 3.52 33.75 9.75
CA ALA A 247 4.29 34.88 10.21
C ALA A 247 3.55 35.47 11.42
N ASP A 248 4.22 35.45 12.58
CA ASP A 248 3.78 36.10 13.81
C ASP A 248 3.24 37.50 13.49
N ARG A 249 1.90 37.64 13.42
CA ARG A 249 1.24 38.93 13.14
C ARG A 249 1.38 39.95 14.28
N ASN A 250 2.17 39.65 15.31
CA ASN A 250 2.41 40.52 16.47
C ASN A 250 3.84 41.08 16.57
N SER A 251 4.75 40.79 15.63
CA SER A 251 6.07 41.44 15.61
C SER A 251 6.02 42.76 14.83
N SER A 252 5.60 43.84 15.50
CA SER A 252 5.78 45.19 14.97
C SER A 252 7.24 45.63 15.10
N THR A 253 8.05 45.35 14.08
CA THR A 253 9.34 46.02 13.89
C THR A 253 9.57 46.32 12.41
N THR A 254 9.37 47.60 12.10
CA THR A 254 10.00 48.42 11.06
C THR A 254 10.87 47.75 9.99
N ALA A 255 10.45 48.00 8.74
CA ALA A 255 11.25 48.32 7.55
C ALA A 255 12.12 47.22 6.91
N GLY A 256 11.63 46.74 5.76
CA GLY A 256 12.45 46.71 4.55
C GLY A 256 13.35 45.50 4.33
N ALA A 257 12.80 44.29 4.39
CA ALA A 257 13.30 43.15 3.63
C ALA A 257 12.16 42.12 3.47
N GLU A 258 11.73 41.84 2.25
CA GLU A 258 10.93 40.64 1.95
C GLU A 258 11.84 39.43 2.18
N GLN A 259 11.87 38.91 3.42
CA GLN A 259 12.44 37.60 3.66
C GLN A 259 11.44 36.55 3.15
N PRO A 260 11.86 35.57 2.34
CA PRO A 260 10.98 34.48 1.95
C PRO A 260 10.52 33.76 3.22
N ILE A 261 9.20 33.63 3.37
CA ILE A 261 8.58 32.86 4.45
C ILE A 261 9.18 31.47 4.40
N ALA A 262 9.97 31.10 5.43
CA ALA A 262 10.58 29.80 5.50
C ALA A 262 9.47 28.77 5.69
N ALA A 263 9.13 28.04 4.64
CA ALA A 263 8.19 26.95 4.74
C ALA A 263 8.80 25.86 5.64
N SER A 264 8.11 25.50 6.71
CA SER A 264 8.57 24.43 7.59
C SER A 264 8.08 23.10 7.02
N THR A 265 8.99 22.16 6.81
CA THR A 265 8.59 20.79 6.45
C THR A 265 8.46 19.97 7.72
N GLY A 266 7.32 19.32 7.92
CA GLY A 266 7.06 18.52 9.12
C GLY A 266 6.26 17.27 8.80
N TRP A 267 6.48 16.23 9.59
CA TRP A 267 5.62 15.04 9.58
C TRP A 267 4.39 15.30 10.42
N VAL A 268 3.21 15.06 9.84
CA VAL A 268 1.92 15.15 10.53
C VAL A 268 1.34 13.77 10.66
N GLN A 269 0.96 13.44 11.89
CA GLN A 269 0.26 12.22 12.23
C GLN A 269 -1.20 12.33 11.79
N ASP A 270 -1.74 11.27 11.17
CA ASP A 270 -3.18 11.17 10.93
C ASP A 270 -3.90 11.04 12.28
N TRP A 271 -4.91 11.88 12.50
CA TRP A 271 -5.68 11.93 13.74
C TRP A 271 -6.48 10.64 14.01
N ARG A 272 -6.64 9.77 13.00
CA ARG A 272 -7.37 8.49 13.12
C ARG A 272 -6.52 7.34 13.62
N ASN A 273 -5.21 7.53 13.76
CA ASN A 273 -4.29 6.54 14.33
C ASN A 273 -4.82 6.01 15.67
N ASN A 274 -4.53 4.75 15.97
CA ASN A 274 -5.03 4.09 17.18
C ASN A 274 -3.92 3.53 18.08
N THR A 275 -2.64 3.82 17.81
CA THR A 275 -1.53 3.52 18.73
C THR A 275 -1.60 4.43 19.95
N PRO A 276 -1.88 3.89 21.15
CA PRO A 276 -1.82 4.67 22.37
C PRO A 276 -0.36 4.91 22.79
N SER A 277 -0.14 5.90 23.64
CA SER A 277 1.19 6.19 24.19
C SER A 277 1.66 5.20 25.28
N ASP A 278 0.83 4.22 25.65
CA ASP A 278 0.99 3.41 26.87
C ASP A 278 0.76 1.90 26.70
N THR A 279 0.62 1.37 25.48
CA THR A 279 0.23 -0.04 25.24
C THR A 279 1.34 -1.09 25.30
N GLY A 280 2.60 -0.72 25.57
CA GLY A 280 3.73 -1.67 25.62
C GLY A 280 4.20 -2.18 24.25
N VAL A 281 3.61 -1.67 23.16
CA VAL A 281 4.13 -1.74 21.80
C VAL A 281 3.94 -0.34 21.22
N SER A 282 5.03 0.43 21.17
CA SER A 282 5.06 1.71 20.45
C SER A 282 5.74 1.49 19.09
N MET A 283 5.08 1.97 18.04
CA MET A 283 5.60 1.91 16.68
C MET A 283 6.53 3.10 16.43
N PRO A 284 7.83 2.88 16.14
CA PRO A 284 8.79 3.95 15.93
C PRO A 284 8.69 4.56 14.53
N CYS A 285 7.50 4.92 14.06
CA CYS A 285 7.27 5.48 12.72
C CYS A 285 8.15 6.70 12.46
N MET A 286 8.28 7.59 13.46
CA MET A 286 9.11 8.79 13.35
C MET A 286 10.61 8.51 13.24
N TRP A 287 11.08 7.39 13.81
CA TRP A 287 12.46 6.96 13.63
C TRP A 287 12.71 6.46 12.20
N VAL A 288 11.75 5.73 11.60
CA VAL A 288 11.80 5.32 10.18
C VAL A 288 11.73 6.52 9.24
N CYS A 289 11.08 7.61 9.66
CA CYS A 289 10.95 8.86 8.89
C CYS A 289 12.23 9.70 8.77
N ASP A 290 13.33 9.28 9.40
CA ASP A 290 14.67 9.88 9.23
C ASP A 290 15.25 9.54 7.85
N ASP A 291 15.75 10.54 7.13
CA ASP A 291 16.30 10.40 5.77
C ASP A 291 17.61 9.57 5.72
N ASN A 292 18.22 9.26 6.86
CA ASN A 292 19.52 8.59 6.93
C ASN A 292 19.47 7.10 7.36
N ARG A 293 18.29 6.47 7.39
CA ARG A 293 18.14 5.07 7.80
C ARG A 293 18.89 4.12 6.87
N LYS A 294 19.54 3.12 7.45
CA LYS A 294 20.32 2.10 6.73
C LYS A 294 19.80 0.70 7.04
N LEU A 295 20.04 -0.21 6.10
CA LEU A 295 19.79 -1.64 6.29
C LEU A 295 20.51 -2.14 7.54
N GLY A 296 19.78 -2.80 8.44
CA GLY A 296 20.29 -3.30 9.72
C GLY A 296 20.28 -2.27 10.87
N ASP A 297 19.86 -1.02 10.65
CA ASP A 297 19.62 -0.08 11.76
C ASP A 297 18.54 -0.67 12.68
N GLN A 298 18.77 -0.60 14.00
CA GLN A 298 17.85 -1.13 15.00
C GLN A 298 17.44 -0.07 16.03
N ILE A 299 16.24 -0.21 16.58
CA ILE A 299 15.77 0.55 17.74
C ILE A 299 14.95 -0.36 18.67
N GLY A 300 15.19 -0.21 19.98
CA GLY A 300 14.36 -0.84 21.01
C GLY A 300 13.30 0.14 21.50
N VAL A 301 12.03 -0.25 21.45
CA VAL A 301 10.90 0.55 21.94
C VAL A 301 9.96 -0.35 22.72
N GLU A 302 9.72 -0.01 24.00
CA GLU A 302 8.81 -0.74 24.90
C GLU A 302 9.03 -2.26 24.92
N GLY A 303 10.29 -2.70 24.76
CA GLY A 303 10.68 -4.10 24.78
C GLY A 303 10.56 -4.83 23.43
N ALA A 304 10.01 -4.19 22.40
CA ALA A 304 10.12 -4.66 21.02
C ALA A 304 11.40 -4.11 20.37
N THR A 305 12.10 -4.94 19.60
CA THR A 305 13.24 -4.51 18.77
C THR A 305 12.79 -4.45 17.32
N TRP A 306 12.91 -3.28 16.72
CA TRP A 306 12.66 -3.02 15.31
C TRP A 306 13.97 -2.98 14.55
N GLU A 307 14.01 -3.55 13.35
CA GLU A 307 15.14 -3.52 12.44
C GLU A 307 14.71 -3.03 11.06
N VAL A 308 15.51 -2.16 10.44
CA VAL A 308 15.37 -1.81 9.03
C VAL A 308 15.81 -2.99 8.15
N VAL A 309 14.85 -3.60 7.44
CA VAL A 309 15.05 -4.77 6.57
C VAL A 309 15.11 -4.41 5.07
N GLU A 310 14.78 -3.16 4.74
CA GLU A 310 14.89 -2.58 3.41
C GLU A 310 15.22 -1.08 3.54
N ALA A 311 16.21 -0.60 2.78
CA ALA A 311 16.54 0.81 2.68
C ALA A 311 17.04 1.14 1.27
N VAL A 312 16.25 1.91 0.52
CA VAL A 312 16.59 2.42 -0.81
C VAL A 312 16.45 3.93 -0.79
N LEU A 313 17.58 4.64 -0.83
CA LEU A 313 17.61 6.09 -0.59
C LEU A 313 17.38 6.92 -1.86
N LYS A 314 17.63 6.36 -3.05
CA LYS A 314 17.51 7.03 -4.35
C LYS A 314 17.13 6.03 -5.44
N LYS A 315 16.53 6.53 -6.52
CA LYS A 315 16.31 5.78 -7.76
C LYS A 315 17.67 5.29 -8.30
N ARG A 316 17.76 3.99 -8.60
CA ARG A 316 18.96 3.38 -9.21
C ARG A 316 19.04 3.69 -10.70
#